data_AF-A0A9P6IGM9-F1
#
_entry.id   AF-A0A9P6IGM9-F1
#
_cell.length_a   1.000
_cell.length_b   1.000
_cell.length_c   1.000
_cell.angle_alpha   90.00
_cell.angle_beta   90.00
_cell.angle_gamma   90.00
#
_symmetry.space_group_name_H-M   'P 1'
#
loop_
_entity.id
_entity.type
_entity.pdbx_description
1 polymer ?
#
loop_
_entity_poly.entity_id
_entity_poly.type
_entity_poly.pdbx_seq_one_letter_code
_entity_poly.pdbx_strand_id
1 'polypeptide(L)'
;MKSQSLTLAASLLAGGAFAFQLGGGPPPPPETTMAENFPWRNPFTSNLTDSYTHTCEASKTFAATQYTLHDLFEKQPLGLFPWGDGLKLFFSGREYPGSWAGLDRHLHDRNLLMMAYADLPLRVREWIEDQERTEDSQGQGLFAVFDKPATEEEKIKERVAVPEDPKELDRELDEKRVAIFAPGALYHILPLFVADGSDCQETLADLSNYSPTPKDAAVVSWPVSHTRPNLDEKKRDIKFTVKAQVLKLKEGATEAVAGEEAKAANVQESKDEL
;
A
#
# COMPACT_ATOMS: atom_id res chain seq x y z
N MET A 1 -38.22 -61.62 -50.44
CA MET A 1 -37.01 -62.07 -49.72
C MET A 1 -35.85 -61.22 -50.20
N LYS A 2 -35.44 -60.20 -49.45
CA LYS A 2 -34.37 -59.25 -49.81
C LYS A 2 -33.60 -58.79 -48.57
N SER A 3 -32.28 -58.74 -48.76
CA SER A 3 -31.24 -57.91 -48.13
C SER A 3 -31.06 -57.99 -46.60
N GLN A 4 -30.01 -58.65 -46.12
CA GLN A 4 -28.60 -58.20 -46.03
C GLN A 4 -28.39 -57.14 -44.95
N SER A 5 -27.69 -57.61 -43.91
CA SER A 5 -27.27 -56.95 -42.69
C SER A 5 -26.37 -55.74 -42.93
N LEU A 6 -26.62 -54.65 -42.20
CA LEU A 6 -25.61 -53.64 -41.89
C LEU A 6 -25.55 -53.46 -40.37
N THR A 7 -24.41 -53.82 -39.81
CA THR A 7 -24.02 -53.59 -38.42
C THR A 7 -23.61 -52.13 -38.27
N LEU A 8 -24.38 -51.33 -37.53
CA LEU A 8 -23.96 -49.98 -37.13
C LEU A 8 -23.29 -50.08 -35.76
N ALA A 9 -21.97 -49.87 -35.73
CA ALA A 9 -21.22 -49.67 -34.51
C ALA A 9 -21.52 -48.28 -33.95
N ALA A 10 -22.18 -48.21 -32.79
CA ALA A 10 -22.34 -46.97 -32.04
C ALA A 10 -21.10 -46.78 -31.14
N SER A 11 -20.21 -45.88 -31.56
CA SER A 11 -19.05 -45.46 -30.80
C SER A 11 -19.47 -44.59 -29.60
N LEU A 12 -18.84 -44.86 -28.46
CA LEU A 12 -18.95 -44.17 -27.19
C LEU A 12 -18.73 -42.66 -27.31
N LEU A 13 -19.67 -41.88 -26.76
CA LEU A 13 -19.34 -40.64 -26.06
C LEU A 13 -19.95 -40.76 -24.66
N ALA A 14 -19.16 -41.33 -23.76
CA ALA A 14 -19.35 -41.11 -22.33
C ALA A 14 -19.11 -39.62 -22.10
N GLY A 15 -20.18 -38.84 -22.11
CA GLY A 15 -20.18 -37.51 -21.54
C GLY A 15 -19.88 -37.67 -20.06
N GLY A 16 -18.61 -37.58 -19.69
CA GLY A 16 -18.18 -37.41 -18.32
C GLY A 16 -18.69 -36.05 -17.85
N ALA A 17 -19.93 -36.02 -17.37
CA ALA A 17 -20.30 -35.06 -16.38
C ALA A 17 -19.38 -35.31 -15.19
N PHE A 18 -18.30 -34.53 -15.08
CA PHE A 18 -17.67 -34.31 -13.79
C PHE A 18 -18.71 -33.58 -12.94
N ALA A 19 -19.65 -34.36 -12.41
CA ALA A 19 -20.36 -34.01 -11.21
C ALA A 19 -19.27 -33.86 -10.15
N PHE A 20 -18.88 -32.62 -9.88
CA PHE A 20 -18.27 -32.22 -8.62
C PHE A 20 -19.26 -32.58 -7.51
N GLN A 21 -19.29 -33.85 -7.12
CA GLN A 21 -19.70 -34.21 -5.78
C GLN A 21 -18.47 -34.03 -4.92
N LEU A 22 -18.50 -33.01 -4.06
CA LEU A 22 -18.02 -33.05 -2.68
C LEU A 22 -18.36 -31.71 -2.05
N GLY A 23 -19.29 -31.74 -1.08
CA GLY A 23 -19.74 -30.61 -0.29
C GLY A 23 -18.68 -30.09 0.69
N GLY A 24 -17.51 -29.72 0.17
CA GLY A 24 -16.65 -28.75 0.85
C GLY A 24 -17.22 -27.37 0.57
N GLY A 25 -17.42 -26.57 1.61
CA GLY A 25 -17.60 -25.13 1.42
C GLY A 25 -16.43 -24.53 0.62
N PRO A 26 -16.53 -23.26 0.17
CA PRO A 26 -15.39 -22.58 -0.42
C PRO A 26 -14.14 -22.78 0.46
N PRO A 27 -12.96 -23.01 -0.13
CA PRO A 27 -11.74 -23.19 0.63
C PRO A 27 -11.59 -22.04 1.64
N PRO A 28 -11.09 -22.32 2.86
CA PRO A 28 -10.91 -21.27 3.85
C PRO A 28 -10.01 -20.17 3.27
N PRO A 29 -10.29 -18.89 3.57
CA PRO A 29 -9.44 -17.81 3.13
C PRO A 29 -8.02 -18.02 3.66
N PRO A 30 -6.99 -17.57 2.93
CA PRO A 30 -5.62 -17.63 3.42
C PRO A 30 -5.51 -16.90 4.76
N GLU A 31 -4.67 -17.42 5.66
CA GLU A 31 -4.43 -16.80 6.95
C GLU A 31 -3.71 -15.45 6.75
N THR A 32 -4.19 -14.40 7.42
CA THR A 32 -3.51 -13.11 7.42
C THR A 32 -2.23 -13.20 8.22
N THR A 33 -1.09 -12.85 7.60
CA THR A 33 0.23 -12.89 8.25
C THR A 33 0.81 -11.48 8.36
N MET A 34 1.89 -11.28 9.12
CA MET A 34 2.70 -10.08 8.94
C MET A 34 3.31 -10.10 7.52
N ALA A 35 3.39 -8.95 6.88
CA ALA A 35 4.22 -8.78 5.69
C ALA A 35 5.67 -9.13 6.04
N GLU A 36 6.40 -9.75 5.10
CA GLU A 36 7.78 -10.08 5.39
C GLU A 36 8.58 -8.78 5.61
N ASN A 37 9.63 -8.88 6.41
CA ASN A 37 10.55 -7.77 6.68
C ASN A 37 9.93 -6.47 7.23
N PHE A 38 8.66 -6.40 7.65
CA PHE A 38 8.01 -5.18 8.14
C PHE A 38 8.56 -4.78 9.53
N PRO A 39 9.44 -3.75 9.63
CA PRO A 39 10.14 -3.43 10.88
C PRO A 39 9.37 -2.42 11.75
N TRP A 40 8.31 -1.82 11.21
CA TRP A 40 7.66 -0.63 11.77
C TRP A 40 6.70 -0.98 12.91
N ARG A 41 6.62 -0.10 13.89
CA ARG A 41 5.66 -0.15 15.00
C ARG A 41 5.28 1.25 15.42
N ASN A 42 4.07 1.42 15.94
CA ASN A 42 3.61 2.71 16.44
C ASN A 42 4.56 3.24 17.52
N PRO A 43 5.36 4.29 17.24
CA PRO A 43 6.33 4.82 18.18
C PRO A 43 5.66 5.67 19.26
N PHE A 44 4.39 6.07 19.06
CA PHE A 44 3.65 6.98 19.93
C PHE A 44 2.84 6.26 21.03
N THR A 45 3.12 4.97 21.26
CA THR A 45 2.61 4.26 22.46
C THR A 45 3.41 4.68 23.69
N SER A 46 2.73 4.78 24.84
CA SER A 46 3.30 5.39 26.06
C SER A 46 4.67 4.81 26.44
N ASN A 47 4.81 3.49 26.48
CA ASN A 47 6.04 2.82 26.90
C ASN A 47 7.27 3.06 25.98
N LEU A 48 7.09 3.37 24.70
CA LEU A 48 8.20 3.52 23.75
C LEU A 48 8.75 4.94 23.68
N THR A 49 7.92 5.93 23.99
CA THR A 49 8.29 7.36 23.95
C THR A 49 8.38 8.04 25.31
N ASP A 50 8.08 7.35 26.42
CA ASP A 50 8.17 7.89 27.78
C ASP A 50 9.57 8.45 28.13
N SER A 51 10.65 7.84 27.61
CA SER A 51 12.03 8.33 27.80
C SER A 51 12.37 9.55 26.95
N TYR A 52 11.53 9.94 26.00
CA TYR A 52 11.82 10.96 25.00
C TYR A 52 10.89 12.17 25.13
N THR A 53 11.39 13.34 24.76
CA THR A 53 10.60 14.49 24.33
C THR A 53 10.74 14.64 22.81
N HIS A 54 10.01 15.59 22.22
CA HIS A 54 10.21 15.96 20.83
C HIS A 54 10.79 17.38 20.76
N THR A 55 11.78 17.59 19.88
CA THR A 55 12.26 18.93 19.52
C THR A 55 11.39 19.57 18.46
N CYS A 56 10.70 18.75 17.67
CA CYS A 56 9.75 19.18 16.66
C CYS A 56 8.67 18.11 16.45
N GLU A 57 7.47 18.56 16.09
CA GLU A 57 6.34 17.73 15.71
C GLU A 57 5.64 18.32 14.47
N ALA A 58 5.26 17.45 13.54
CA ALA A 58 4.44 17.82 12.40
C ALA A 58 3.33 16.78 12.21
N SER A 59 2.15 17.23 11.80
CA SER A 59 1.01 16.35 11.55
C SER A 59 0.12 16.90 10.43
N LYS A 60 -0.35 16.02 9.54
CA LYS A 60 -1.23 16.41 8.43
C LYS A 60 -2.16 15.27 8.05
N THR A 61 -3.39 15.63 7.69
CA THR A 61 -4.40 14.69 7.19
C THR A 61 -4.47 14.75 5.67
N PHE A 62 -4.56 13.59 5.04
CA PHE A 62 -4.65 13.39 3.61
C PHE A 62 -5.94 12.68 3.26
N ALA A 63 -6.49 13.01 2.08
CA ALA A 63 -7.59 12.27 1.47
C ALA A 63 -7.02 11.21 0.53
N ALA A 64 -7.64 10.05 0.53
CA ALA A 64 -7.33 8.97 -0.41
C ALA A 64 -8.60 8.16 -0.68
N THR A 65 -8.49 7.18 -1.56
CA THR A 65 -9.48 6.13 -1.75
C THR A 65 -8.85 4.78 -1.46
N GLN A 66 -9.58 3.87 -0.83
CA GLN A 66 -9.11 2.53 -0.50
C GLN A 66 -9.88 1.47 -1.28
N TYR A 67 -9.11 0.58 -1.90
CA TYR A 67 -9.55 -0.56 -2.69
C TYR A 67 -8.87 -1.84 -2.20
N THR A 68 -9.23 -2.97 -2.79
CA THR A 68 -8.48 -4.23 -2.66
C THR A 68 -7.98 -4.72 -4.02
N LEU A 69 -7.12 -5.74 -4.04
CA LEU A 69 -6.73 -6.41 -5.29
C LEU A 69 -7.92 -7.10 -6.00
N HIS A 70 -9.02 -7.37 -5.30
CA HIS A 70 -10.27 -7.81 -5.94
C HIS A 70 -10.87 -6.72 -6.85
N ASP A 71 -10.76 -5.46 -6.43
CA ASP A 71 -11.37 -4.32 -7.10
C ASP A 71 -10.67 -3.96 -8.44
N LEU A 72 -9.59 -4.65 -8.83
CA LEU A 72 -8.88 -4.43 -10.11
C LEU A 72 -9.74 -4.70 -11.35
N PHE A 73 -10.83 -5.47 -11.20
CA PHE A 73 -11.75 -5.81 -12.29
C PHE A 73 -13.02 -4.96 -12.28
N GLU A 74 -13.21 -4.16 -11.23
CA GLU A 74 -14.39 -3.31 -11.05
C GLU A 74 -14.18 -1.93 -11.67
N LYS A 75 -15.20 -1.42 -12.37
CA LYS A 75 -15.15 -0.10 -12.99
C LYS A 75 -15.09 1.02 -11.96
N GLN A 76 -14.53 2.16 -12.35
CA GLN A 76 -14.60 3.37 -11.54
C GLN A 76 -16.08 3.79 -11.29
N PRO A 77 -16.39 4.43 -10.15
CA PRO A 77 -15.48 4.79 -9.05
C PRO A 77 -15.22 3.65 -8.04
N LEU A 78 -15.86 2.48 -8.21
CA LEU A 78 -15.86 1.40 -7.24
C LEU A 78 -14.64 0.49 -7.31
N GLY A 79 -13.90 0.53 -8.41
CA GLY A 79 -12.65 -0.19 -8.57
C GLY A 79 -11.62 0.50 -9.45
N LEU A 80 -10.60 -0.28 -9.78
CA LEU A 80 -9.37 0.17 -10.43
C LEU A 80 -9.23 -0.38 -11.86
N PHE A 81 -10.35 -0.70 -12.51
CA PHE A 81 -10.36 -1.32 -13.84
C PHE A 81 -9.42 -0.65 -14.85
N PRO A 82 -9.33 0.69 -14.99
CA PRO A 82 -8.44 1.31 -15.97
C PRO A 82 -6.97 0.94 -15.78
N TRP A 83 -6.52 0.77 -14.54
CA TRP A 83 -5.13 0.47 -14.18
C TRP A 83 -4.89 -1.00 -13.86
N GLY A 84 -5.93 -1.85 -13.90
CA GLY A 84 -5.89 -3.21 -13.37
C GLY A 84 -4.81 -4.09 -14.01
N ASP A 85 -4.51 -3.91 -15.30
CA ASP A 85 -3.45 -4.66 -15.99
C ASP A 85 -2.05 -4.16 -15.58
N GLY A 86 -1.85 -2.85 -15.51
CA GLY A 86 -0.60 -2.25 -15.04
C GLY A 86 -0.30 -2.59 -13.58
N LEU A 87 -1.33 -2.57 -12.71
CA LEU A 87 -1.20 -2.95 -11.30
C LEU A 87 -0.86 -4.43 -11.11
N LYS A 88 -1.40 -5.33 -11.94
CA LYS A 88 -0.99 -6.74 -11.92
C LYS A 88 0.47 -6.92 -12.26
N LEU A 89 0.96 -6.23 -13.30
CA LEU A 89 2.36 -6.28 -13.69
C LEU A 89 3.25 -5.69 -12.59
N PHE A 90 2.84 -4.54 -12.03
CA PHE A 90 3.54 -3.86 -10.96
C PHE A 90 3.69 -4.74 -9.72
N PHE A 91 2.62 -5.37 -9.22
CA PHE A 91 2.70 -6.22 -8.02
C PHE A 91 3.19 -7.65 -8.29
N SER A 92 3.33 -8.07 -9.56
CA SER A 92 3.77 -9.43 -9.89
C SER A 92 5.22 -9.67 -9.46
N GLY A 93 5.46 -10.77 -8.75
CA GLY A 93 6.79 -11.17 -8.31
C GLY A 93 7.39 -10.29 -7.20
N ARG A 94 6.60 -9.38 -6.63
CA ARG A 94 7.03 -8.49 -5.55
C ARG A 94 6.46 -8.92 -4.21
N GLU A 95 7.24 -8.67 -3.18
CA GLU A 95 6.78 -8.76 -1.81
C GLU A 95 5.75 -7.64 -1.54
N TYR A 96 4.66 -7.97 -0.87
CA TYR A 96 3.62 -7.00 -0.56
C TYR A 96 4.03 -6.20 0.69
N PRO A 97 4.09 -4.85 0.64
CA PRO A 97 4.59 -4.03 1.76
C PRO A 97 3.76 -4.07 3.05
N GLY A 98 2.60 -4.72 3.02
CA GLY A 98 1.67 -4.79 4.14
C GLY A 98 0.57 -3.73 4.11
N SER A 99 -0.37 -3.92 5.01
CA SER A 99 -1.50 -3.04 5.27
C SER A 99 -1.13 -1.94 6.29
N TRP A 100 -2.11 -1.29 6.94
CA TRP A 100 -1.83 -0.23 7.90
C TRP A 100 -1.01 -0.73 9.09
N ALA A 101 -1.31 -1.91 9.63
CA ALA A 101 -0.52 -2.57 10.67
C ALA A 101 0.60 -3.48 10.13
N GLY A 102 0.92 -3.38 8.84
CA GLY A 102 1.92 -4.25 8.20
C GLY A 102 1.45 -5.69 8.00
N LEU A 103 0.14 -5.93 7.86
CA LEU A 103 -0.41 -7.25 7.59
C LEU A 103 -0.48 -7.54 6.09
N ASP A 104 -0.21 -8.79 5.71
CA ASP A 104 -0.54 -9.36 4.42
C ASP A 104 -1.77 -10.26 4.56
N ARG A 105 -2.91 -9.80 4.05
CA ARG A 105 -4.15 -10.57 3.98
C ARG A 105 -4.15 -11.62 2.85
N HIS A 106 -3.10 -11.62 2.05
CA HIS A 106 -2.87 -12.45 0.87
C HIS A 106 -3.91 -12.26 -0.24
N LEU A 107 -3.50 -12.63 -1.46
CA LEU A 107 -4.37 -12.70 -2.64
C LEU A 107 -5.21 -11.43 -2.84
N HIS A 108 -6.53 -11.56 -2.92
CA HIS A 108 -7.45 -10.52 -3.36
C HIS A 108 -7.79 -9.48 -2.27
N ASP A 109 -7.48 -9.78 -1.00
CA ASP A 109 -7.84 -8.94 0.15
C ASP A 109 -6.77 -7.92 0.53
N ARG A 110 -5.66 -7.88 -0.21
CA ARG A 110 -4.60 -6.88 -0.04
C ARG A 110 -5.15 -5.49 -0.36
N ASN A 111 -4.97 -4.56 0.58
CA ASN A 111 -5.44 -3.18 0.47
C ASN A 111 -4.57 -2.38 -0.51
N LEU A 112 -5.21 -1.53 -1.30
CA LEU A 112 -4.57 -0.54 -2.15
C LEU A 112 -5.13 0.84 -1.84
N LEU A 113 -4.27 1.83 -1.75
CA LEU A 113 -4.61 3.25 -1.66
C LEU A 113 -4.41 3.90 -3.02
N MET A 114 -5.31 4.79 -3.39
CA MET A 114 -5.17 5.67 -4.55
C MET A 114 -5.31 7.12 -4.11
N MET A 115 -4.36 7.95 -4.56
CA MET A 115 -4.37 9.40 -4.40
C MET A 115 -4.18 10.06 -5.78
N ALA A 116 -4.76 11.24 -5.99
CA ALA A 116 -4.34 12.06 -7.11
C ALA A 116 -2.86 12.43 -6.92
N TYR A 117 -2.06 12.35 -7.97
CA TYR A 117 -0.61 12.54 -7.82
C TYR A 117 -0.29 13.97 -7.37
N ALA A 118 -1.04 14.96 -7.85
CA ALA A 118 -0.95 16.35 -7.40
C ALA A 118 -1.29 16.57 -5.90
N ASP A 119 -2.05 15.67 -5.26
CA ASP A 119 -2.38 15.77 -3.84
C ASP A 119 -1.26 15.21 -2.94
N LEU A 120 -0.29 14.50 -3.51
CA LEU A 120 0.92 14.09 -2.80
C LEU A 120 1.85 15.30 -2.59
N PRO A 121 2.44 15.46 -1.38
CA PRO A 121 3.47 16.46 -1.14
C PRO A 121 4.60 16.39 -2.17
N LEU A 122 5.17 17.54 -2.52
CA LEU A 122 6.18 17.60 -3.59
C LEU A 122 7.37 16.68 -3.29
N ARG A 123 7.86 16.67 -2.05
CA ARG A 123 8.95 15.78 -1.63
C ARG A 123 8.64 14.29 -1.79
N VAL A 124 7.37 13.90 -1.60
CA VAL A 124 6.95 12.52 -1.84
C VAL A 124 7.01 12.20 -3.33
N ARG A 125 6.54 13.11 -4.19
CA ARG A 125 6.63 12.95 -5.65
C ARG A 125 8.08 12.85 -6.13
N GLU A 126 8.93 13.77 -5.68
CA GLU A 126 10.36 13.78 -6.00
C GLU A 126 11.06 12.49 -5.54
N TRP A 127 10.74 12.00 -4.34
CA TRP A 127 11.27 10.72 -3.86
C TRP A 127 10.83 9.56 -4.74
N ILE A 128 9.54 9.47 -5.11
CA ILE A 128 9.03 8.43 -6.01
C ILE A 128 9.80 8.45 -7.33
N GLU A 129 9.98 9.63 -7.92
CA GLU A 129 10.69 9.79 -9.19
C GLU A 129 12.17 9.40 -9.10
N ASP A 130 12.83 9.71 -7.99
CA ASP A 130 14.22 9.31 -7.75
C ASP A 130 14.37 7.79 -7.61
N GLN A 131 13.39 7.13 -6.97
CA GLN A 131 13.36 5.66 -6.91
C GLN A 131 13.17 5.03 -8.29
N GLU A 132 12.37 5.65 -9.18
CA GLU A 132 12.16 5.14 -10.54
C GLU A 132 13.39 5.30 -11.44
N ARG A 133 14.26 6.29 -11.18
CA ARG A 133 15.52 6.48 -11.92
C ARG A 133 16.64 5.51 -11.53
N THR A 134 16.54 4.85 -10.38
CA THR A 134 17.64 4.02 -9.87
C THR A 134 17.64 2.65 -10.57
N GLU A 135 18.64 2.36 -11.41
CA GLU A 135 18.74 1.15 -12.27
C GLU A 135 18.65 -0.18 -11.51
N ASP A 136 19.29 -0.29 -10.34
CA ASP A 136 19.33 -1.51 -9.52
C ASP A 136 18.02 -1.79 -8.76
N SER A 137 17.07 -0.87 -8.81
CA SER A 137 15.89 -0.93 -7.96
C SER A 137 14.85 -1.95 -8.47
N GLN A 138 14.90 -2.38 -9.74
CA GLN A 138 13.72 -2.95 -10.44
C GLN A 138 12.43 -2.18 -10.10
N GLY A 139 12.53 -0.87 -9.86
CA GLY A 139 11.59 -0.13 -9.04
C GLY A 139 11.48 -0.73 -7.64
N GLN A 140 12.21 -0.23 -6.65
CA GLN A 140 11.77 -0.45 -5.26
C GLN A 140 10.39 0.18 -5.04
N GLY A 141 10.01 1.09 -5.94
CA GLY A 141 8.67 1.43 -6.41
C GLY A 141 7.56 0.86 -5.54
N LEU A 142 7.35 1.48 -4.39
CA LEU A 142 6.23 1.19 -3.52
C LEU A 142 4.95 1.87 -4.05
N PHE A 143 5.11 2.77 -5.02
CA PHE A 143 4.09 3.61 -5.62
C PHE A 143 4.04 3.38 -7.12
N ALA A 144 2.89 2.96 -7.63
CA ALA A 144 2.63 2.89 -9.05
C ALA A 144 1.99 4.21 -9.52
N VAL A 145 2.72 4.98 -10.32
CA VAL A 145 2.22 6.23 -10.90
C VAL A 145 1.71 5.97 -12.31
N PHE A 146 0.46 6.33 -12.56
CA PHE A 146 -0.21 6.15 -13.85
C PHE A 146 -0.87 7.46 -14.29
N ASP A 147 -1.02 7.64 -15.60
CA ASP A 147 -1.93 8.64 -16.14
C ASP A 147 -3.38 8.25 -15.83
N LYS A 148 -4.24 9.25 -15.66
CA LYS A 148 -5.69 9.08 -15.56
C LYS A 148 -6.23 8.71 -16.94
N PRO A 149 -7.16 7.75 -17.02
CA PRO A 149 -7.78 7.42 -18.29
C PRO A 149 -8.59 8.61 -18.82
N ALA A 150 -8.52 8.85 -20.13
CA ALA A 150 -9.33 9.81 -20.85
C ALA A 150 -10.78 9.32 -21.03
N THR A 151 -11.01 7.99 -21.02
CA THR A 151 -12.35 7.38 -21.11
C THR A 151 -12.53 6.24 -20.11
N GLU A 152 -13.76 5.89 -19.75
CA GLU A 152 -14.05 4.84 -18.75
C GLU A 152 -13.59 3.43 -19.18
N GLU A 153 -13.44 3.21 -20.49
CA GLU A 153 -12.99 1.95 -21.09
C GLU A 153 -11.48 1.86 -21.30
N GLU A 154 -10.76 2.98 -21.17
CA GLU A 154 -9.33 3.02 -21.43
C GLU A 154 -8.55 2.16 -20.41
N LYS A 155 -7.55 1.45 -20.93
CA LYS A 155 -6.63 0.63 -20.13
C LYS A 155 -5.25 1.25 -20.14
N ILE A 156 -4.77 1.66 -18.98
CA ILE A 156 -3.42 2.15 -18.76
C ILE A 156 -2.59 1.00 -18.21
N LYS A 157 -1.65 0.52 -19.03
CA LYS A 157 -0.76 -0.61 -18.67
C LYS A 157 0.59 -0.13 -18.18
N GLU A 158 1.11 0.89 -18.83
CA GLU A 158 2.44 1.42 -18.55
C GLU A 158 2.36 2.46 -17.44
N ARG A 159 3.33 2.40 -16.52
CA ARG A 159 3.55 3.46 -15.55
C ARG A 159 4.09 4.70 -16.27
N VAL A 160 3.92 5.86 -15.64
CA VAL A 160 4.49 7.11 -16.14
C VAL A 160 6.01 6.97 -16.20
N ALA A 161 6.58 7.23 -17.38
CA ALA A 161 8.02 7.29 -17.55
C ALA A 161 8.58 8.53 -16.85
N VAL A 162 9.58 8.32 -16.00
CA VAL A 162 10.28 9.40 -15.30
C VAL A 162 11.54 9.77 -16.09
N PRO A 163 11.69 11.03 -16.55
CA PRO A 163 12.90 11.47 -17.24
C PRO A 163 14.14 11.35 -16.34
N GLU A 164 15.30 11.13 -16.97
CA GLU A 164 16.60 11.09 -16.30
C GLU A 164 16.97 12.43 -15.65
N ASP A 165 16.74 13.55 -16.34
CA ASP A 165 16.94 14.89 -15.77
C ASP A 165 15.64 15.37 -15.08
N PRO A 166 15.64 15.61 -13.75
CA PRO A 166 14.48 16.14 -13.03
C PRO A 166 13.95 17.47 -13.59
N LYS A 167 14.76 18.24 -14.32
CA LYS A 167 14.33 19.50 -14.95
C LYS A 167 13.40 19.31 -16.14
N GLU A 168 13.35 18.10 -16.70
CA GLU A 168 12.46 17.74 -17.80
C GLU A 168 11.07 17.30 -17.31
N LEU A 169 10.87 17.23 -15.99
CA LEU A 169 9.58 16.89 -15.41
C LEU A 169 8.55 18.01 -15.63
N ASP A 170 7.55 17.72 -16.44
CA ASP A 170 6.36 18.55 -16.58
C ASP A 170 5.41 18.33 -15.39
N ARG A 171 5.48 19.24 -14.41
CA ARG A 171 4.64 19.24 -13.20
C ARG A 171 3.16 19.51 -13.48
N GLU A 172 2.81 20.08 -14.65
CA GLU A 172 1.40 20.29 -15.01
C GLU A 172 0.68 18.96 -15.27
N LEU A 173 1.41 17.90 -15.61
CA LEU A 173 0.86 16.57 -15.81
C LEU A 173 0.49 15.87 -14.50
N ASP A 174 0.95 16.36 -13.35
CA ASP A 174 0.68 15.72 -12.06
C ASP A 174 -0.82 15.75 -11.69
N GLU A 175 -1.56 16.74 -12.18
CA GLU A 175 -3.03 16.80 -12.06
C GLU A 175 -3.74 15.69 -12.86
N LYS A 176 -3.07 15.18 -13.90
CA LYS A 176 -3.59 14.14 -14.80
C LYS A 176 -3.12 12.75 -14.39
N ARG A 177 -2.50 12.60 -13.22
CA ARG A 177 -1.93 11.33 -12.74
C ARG A 177 -2.53 10.88 -11.43
N VAL A 178 -2.38 9.60 -11.14
CA VAL A 178 -2.69 8.97 -9.85
C VAL A 178 -1.48 8.18 -9.36
N ALA A 179 -1.33 8.12 -8.04
CA ALA A 179 -0.43 7.17 -7.39
C ALA A 179 -1.26 6.11 -6.68
N ILE A 180 -0.90 4.84 -6.91
CA ILE A 180 -1.54 3.67 -6.31
C ILE A 180 -0.49 2.84 -5.58
N PHE A 181 -0.74 2.52 -4.30
CA PHE A 181 0.26 1.90 -3.43
C PHE A 181 -0.40 1.08 -2.30
N ALA A 182 0.32 0.14 -1.71
CA ALA A 182 -0.11 -0.54 -0.49
C ALA A 182 0.04 0.40 0.72
N PRO A 183 -0.84 0.39 1.74
CA PRO A 183 -0.66 1.25 2.92
C PRO A 183 0.73 1.13 3.57
N GLY A 184 1.29 -0.08 3.61
CA GLY A 184 2.62 -0.37 4.13
C GLY A 184 3.76 0.38 3.42
N ALA A 185 3.55 0.78 2.16
CA ALA A 185 4.49 1.61 1.39
C ALA A 185 4.82 2.93 2.09
N LEU A 186 3.83 3.51 2.78
CA LEU A 186 3.97 4.82 3.41
C LEU A 186 5.13 4.83 4.40
N TYR A 187 5.32 3.74 5.15
CA TYR A 187 6.31 3.66 6.24
C TYR A 187 7.74 3.86 5.80
N HIS A 188 8.06 3.78 4.51
CA HIS A 188 9.41 4.10 4.04
C HIS A 188 9.67 5.60 3.95
N ILE A 189 8.62 6.43 3.93
CA ILE A 189 8.70 7.85 3.59
C ILE A 189 7.73 8.74 4.37
N LEU A 190 7.10 8.26 5.45
CA LEU A 190 6.12 9.04 6.22
C LEU A 190 6.60 10.45 6.62
N PRO A 191 7.86 10.69 7.02
CA PRO A 191 8.33 12.04 7.32
C PRO A 191 8.18 13.02 6.14
N LEU A 192 8.37 12.57 4.90
CA LEU A 192 8.22 13.41 3.71
C LEU A 192 6.79 13.92 3.52
N PHE A 193 5.78 13.20 4.03
CA PHE A 193 4.39 13.64 3.93
C PHE A 193 4.13 14.92 4.74
N VAL A 194 4.84 15.11 5.85
CA VAL A 194 4.60 16.18 6.82
C VAL A 194 5.76 17.17 6.94
N ALA A 195 6.82 17.00 6.16
CA ALA A 195 8.00 17.86 6.19
C ALA A 195 7.69 19.30 5.75
N ASP A 196 7.02 19.46 4.60
CA ASP A 196 6.78 20.78 4.00
C ASP A 196 5.89 21.66 4.88
N GLY A 197 6.41 22.84 5.23
CA GLY A 197 5.73 23.82 6.08
C GLY A 197 5.82 23.54 7.58
N SER A 198 6.62 22.56 8.01
CA SER A 198 6.92 22.32 9.43
C SER A 198 8.15 23.10 9.91
N ASP A 199 8.25 23.31 11.23
CA ASP A 199 9.41 23.97 11.86
C ASP A 199 10.71 23.15 11.76
N CYS A 200 10.62 21.87 11.39
CA CYS A 200 11.76 20.96 11.18
C CYS A 200 11.77 20.37 9.76
N GLN A 201 11.31 21.15 8.77
CA GLN A 201 11.22 20.71 7.38
C GLN A 201 12.49 20.03 6.88
N GLU A 202 13.67 20.61 7.13
CA GLU A 202 14.95 20.03 6.69
C GLU A 202 15.22 18.66 7.33
N THR A 203 14.97 18.53 8.63
CA THR A 203 15.18 17.27 9.36
C THR A 203 14.17 16.20 8.96
N LEU A 204 12.91 16.56 8.70
CA LEU A 204 11.89 15.61 8.24
C LEU A 204 12.05 15.24 6.77
N ALA A 205 12.67 16.11 5.97
CA ALA A 205 13.00 15.81 4.58
C ALA A 205 14.21 14.86 4.45
N ASP A 206 15.05 14.76 5.47
CA ASP A 206 16.18 13.85 5.51
C ASP A 206 15.79 12.50 6.13
N LEU A 207 15.66 11.49 5.28
CA LEU A 207 15.33 10.13 5.70
C LEU A 207 16.51 9.38 6.34
N SER A 208 17.73 9.93 6.36
CA SER A 208 18.89 9.22 6.94
C SER A 208 18.76 8.94 8.44
N ASN A 209 17.98 9.78 9.14
CA ASN A 209 17.71 9.66 10.57
C ASN A 209 16.30 9.12 10.86
N TYR A 210 15.54 8.71 9.83
CA TYR A 210 14.24 8.09 10.01
C TYR A 210 14.39 6.64 10.48
N SER A 211 13.74 6.31 11.59
CA SER A 211 13.90 5.01 12.24
C SER A 211 12.56 4.37 12.65
N PRO A 212 12.41 3.04 12.53
CA PRO A 212 11.29 2.31 13.10
C PRO A 212 11.31 2.25 14.63
N THR A 213 12.45 2.59 15.26
CA THR A 213 12.65 2.49 16.71
C THR A 213 13.01 3.86 17.30
N PRO A 214 12.37 4.29 18.40
CA PRO A 214 12.73 5.53 19.09
C PRO A 214 14.18 5.53 19.60
N LYS A 215 14.95 6.56 19.22
CA LYS A 215 16.34 6.82 19.64
C LYS A 215 16.58 8.32 19.77
N ASP A 216 17.64 8.72 20.45
CA ASP A 216 17.99 10.14 20.53
C ASP A 216 18.27 10.72 19.13
N ALA A 217 17.79 11.94 18.88
CA ALA A 217 17.86 12.65 17.60
C ALA A 217 17.21 11.96 16.39
N ALA A 218 16.57 10.79 16.56
CA ALA A 218 15.91 10.08 15.47
C ALA A 218 14.60 10.74 15.07
N VAL A 219 14.27 10.64 13.78
CA VAL A 219 12.93 10.93 13.28
C VAL A 219 12.09 9.66 13.41
N VAL A 220 10.90 9.80 13.99
CA VAL A 220 9.89 8.74 14.04
C VAL A 220 8.58 9.24 13.43
N SER A 221 7.84 8.36 12.76
CA SER A 221 6.58 8.74 12.12
C SER A 221 5.61 7.57 12.02
N TRP A 222 4.31 7.87 12.09
CA TRP A 222 3.22 6.89 12.07
C TRP A 222 1.92 7.49 11.48
N PRO A 223 1.08 6.70 10.79
CA PRO A 223 -0.31 7.04 10.52
C PRO A 223 -1.13 6.95 11.81
N VAL A 224 -1.30 8.06 12.52
CA VAL A 224 -1.96 8.09 13.85
C VAL A 224 -3.48 7.91 13.79
N SER A 225 -4.08 8.05 12.61
CA SER A 225 -5.48 7.70 12.38
C SER A 225 -5.73 7.44 10.91
N HIS A 226 -6.71 6.58 10.62
CA HIS A 226 -7.33 6.48 9.30
C HIS A 226 -8.81 6.09 9.42
N THR A 227 -9.63 6.48 8.44
CA THR A 227 -11.01 6.02 8.33
C THR A 227 -11.09 4.75 7.46
N ARG A 228 -12.20 4.02 7.53
CA ARG A 228 -12.49 2.90 6.64
C ARG A 228 -13.43 3.35 5.50
N PRO A 229 -13.36 2.74 4.31
CA PRO A 229 -14.32 3.00 3.24
C PRO A 229 -15.73 2.55 3.67
N ASN A 230 -16.77 3.26 3.21
CA ASN A 230 -18.17 2.88 3.44
C ASN A 230 -18.69 2.10 2.22
N LEU A 231 -18.54 0.78 2.28
CA LEU A 231 -18.90 -0.11 1.18
C LEU A 231 -20.42 -0.22 0.96
N ASP A 232 -21.22 -0.07 2.02
CA ASP A 232 -22.69 -0.09 1.95
C ASP A 232 -23.23 1.08 1.12
N GLU A 233 -22.61 2.25 1.27
CA GLU A 233 -22.91 3.45 0.47
C GLU A 233 -22.09 3.53 -0.83
N LYS A 234 -21.33 2.49 -1.18
CA LYS A 234 -20.48 2.45 -2.36
C LYS A 234 -19.45 3.59 -2.41
N LYS A 235 -18.96 4.02 -1.25
CA LYS A 235 -17.93 5.07 -1.10
C LYS A 235 -16.59 4.46 -0.73
N ARG A 236 -15.57 4.82 -1.49
CA ARG A 236 -14.19 4.35 -1.28
C ARG A 236 -13.31 5.37 -0.57
N ASP A 237 -13.82 6.58 -0.34
CA ASP A 237 -13.09 7.67 0.29
C ASP A 237 -12.64 7.31 1.71
N ILE A 238 -11.38 7.61 2.00
CA ILE A 238 -10.81 7.55 3.33
C ILE A 238 -10.03 8.82 3.62
N LYS A 239 -9.76 9.05 4.90
CA LYS A 239 -8.77 10.02 5.35
C LYS A 239 -7.75 9.30 6.22
N PHE A 240 -6.50 9.72 6.15
CA PHE A 240 -5.46 9.27 7.08
C PHE A 240 -4.62 10.44 7.55
N THR A 241 -4.16 10.38 8.80
CA THR A 241 -3.35 11.42 9.42
C THR A 241 -1.97 10.88 9.70
N VAL A 242 -0.95 11.52 9.12
CA VAL A 242 0.45 11.20 9.39
C VAL A 242 0.95 12.16 10.45
N LYS A 243 1.69 11.62 11.44
CA LYS A 243 2.42 12.39 12.43
C LYS A 243 3.89 12.03 12.36
N ALA A 244 4.78 13.01 12.46
CA ALA A 244 6.22 12.81 12.63
C ALA A 244 6.75 13.64 13.81
N GLN A 245 7.77 13.11 14.48
CA GLN A 245 8.47 13.79 15.56
C GLN A 245 9.98 13.59 15.41
N VAL A 246 10.75 14.63 15.76
CA VAL A 246 12.19 14.53 16.00
C VAL A 246 12.39 14.31 17.49
N LEU A 247 12.92 13.16 17.87
CA LEU A 247 13.04 12.76 19.27
C LEU A 247 14.27 13.36 19.93
N LYS A 248 14.15 13.60 21.24
CA LYS A 248 15.25 13.96 22.13
C LYS A 248 15.13 13.18 23.42
N LEU A 249 16.18 12.49 23.82
CA LEU A 249 16.19 11.75 25.07
C LEU A 249 16.10 12.71 26.26
N LYS A 250 15.24 12.41 27.24
CA LYS A 250 15.12 13.19 28.47
C LYS A 250 16.41 13.10 29.28
N GLU A 251 16.76 14.18 29.98
CA GLU A 251 17.92 14.19 30.87
C GLU A 251 17.78 13.09 31.94
N GLY A 252 18.80 12.23 32.05
CA GLY A 252 18.81 11.11 32.99
C GLY A 252 17.99 9.88 32.56
N ALA A 253 17.34 9.89 31.40
CA ALA A 253 16.71 8.71 30.82
C ALA A 253 17.72 7.82 30.11
N THR A 254 17.35 6.56 29.91
CA THR A 254 18.10 5.60 29.09
C THR A 254 17.28 5.27 27.85
N GLU A 255 17.96 4.93 26.75
CA GLU A 255 17.29 4.53 25.52
C GLU A 255 16.38 3.33 25.78
N ALA A 256 15.18 3.37 25.20
CA ALA A 256 14.23 2.28 25.31
C ALA A 256 14.81 1.03 24.62
N VAL A 257 15.01 -0.05 25.39
CA VAL A 257 15.31 -1.36 24.81
C VAL A 257 14.00 -1.93 24.26
N ALA A 258 13.94 -2.16 22.95
CA ALA A 258 12.75 -2.74 22.30
C ALA A 258 12.47 -4.15 22.84
N GLY A 259 11.65 -4.25 23.90
CA GLY A 259 11.25 -5.48 24.58
C GLY A 259 9.83 -5.95 24.27
N GLU A 260 9.45 -7.11 24.82
CA GLU A 260 8.25 -7.93 24.49
C GLU A 260 6.89 -7.21 24.39
N GLU A 261 6.71 -6.05 25.02
CA GLU A 261 5.48 -5.25 24.95
C GLU A 261 5.20 -4.68 23.55
N ALA A 262 6.24 -4.49 22.74
CA ALA A 262 6.11 -4.12 21.33
C ALA A 262 5.26 -5.13 20.54
N LYS A 263 5.24 -6.41 20.96
CA LYS A 263 4.40 -7.45 20.36
C LYS A 263 2.92 -7.26 20.72
N ALA A 264 2.59 -6.80 21.92
CA ALA A 264 1.21 -6.66 22.38
C ALA A 264 0.46 -5.51 21.70
N ALA A 265 1.13 -4.36 21.48
CA ALA A 265 0.54 -3.23 20.75
C ALA A 265 0.22 -3.59 19.30
N ASN A 266 1.13 -4.31 18.62
CA ASN A 266 0.91 -4.77 17.25
C ASN A 266 -0.27 -5.76 17.14
N VAL A 267 -0.46 -6.61 18.16
CA VAL A 267 -1.60 -7.52 18.22
C VAL A 267 -2.93 -6.76 18.34
N GLN A 268 -2.98 -5.65 19.07
CA GLN A 268 -4.21 -4.87 19.19
C GLN A 268 -4.55 -4.12 17.89
N GLU A 269 -3.56 -3.46 17.27
CA GLU A 269 -3.76 -2.73 16.00
C GLU A 269 -4.10 -3.70 14.85
N SER A 270 -3.49 -4.89 14.84
CA SER A 270 -3.86 -5.95 13.89
C SER A 270 -5.31 -6.43 14.07
N LYS A 271 -5.82 -6.49 15.30
CA LYS A 271 -7.22 -6.87 15.57
C LYS A 271 -8.20 -5.79 15.12
N ASP A 272 -7.80 -4.53 15.23
CA ASP A 272 -8.57 -3.39 14.76
C ASP A 272 -8.47 -3.21 13.24
N GLU A 273 -7.66 -4.00 12.52
CA GLU A 273 -7.60 -4.04 11.06
C GLU A 273 -8.30 -5.26 10.43
N LEU A 274 -8.40 -6.36 11.17
CA LEU A 274 -9.18 -7.56 10.83
C LEU A 274 -10.70 -7.31 10.92
#